data_AF-A0A967UXL0-F1
#
_entry.id   AF-A0A967UXL0-F1
#
_cell.length_a   1.000
_cell.length_b   1.000
_cell.length_c   1.000
_cell.angle_alpha   90.00
_cell.angle_beta   90.00
_cell.angle_gamma   90.00
#
_symmetry.space_group_name_H-M   'P 1'
#
loop_
_entity.id
_entity.type
_entity.pdbx_description
1 polymer ?
#
loop_
_entity_poly.entity_id
_entity_poly.type
_entity_poly.pdbx_seq_one_letter_code
_entity_poly.pdbx_strand_id
1 'polypeptide(L)'
;MSILSGVMLSAMVFSAQAGNQGGKRTYQTADLQDFATDAFRAGAATLVRTRNEVWVNISSADLDPDSAYTVWWVVFNNPDECFGDCGLDDLGSPAVDAGVFYAAGFVTDLDGTANASFHLKAGPPPEGADFLLDARGDGDGLDRGNGFGADIHLIVRTHEGLIPGRVAEQIGSFAGACDVNACEDQQFAIFPAVD
;
A
#
# COMPACT_ATOMS: atom_id res chain seq x y z
N MET A 1 31.71 -30.14 14.98
CA MET A 1 31.15 -29.13 15.91
C MET A 1 30.73 -27.94 15.08
N SER A 2 29.64 -27.29 15.49
CA SER A 2 28.91 -26.18 14.85
C SER A 2 27.72 -26.57 13.96
N ILE A 3 26.56 -26.63 14.61
CA ILE A 3 25.24 -26.46 14.02
C ILE A 3 24.97 -24.95 14.08
N LEU A 4 24.83 -24.29 12.93
CA LEU A 4 24.34 -22.91 12.86
C LEU A 4 22.81 -22.97 12.90
N SER A 5 22.24 -22.71 14.09
CA SER A 5 20.81 -22.40 14.23
C SER A 5 20.56 -21.02 13.64
N GLY A 6 19.81 -20.97 12.54
CA GLY A 6 19.19 -19.75 12.04
C GLY A 6 18.06 -19.34 12.99
N VAL A 7 18.12 -18.11 13.49
CA VAL A 7 17.01 -17.48 14.19
C VAL A 7 16.12 -16.84 13.13
N MET A 8 14.95 -17.42 12.91
CA MET A 8 13.88 -16.84 12.12
C MET A 8 13.26 -15.72 12.95
N LEU A 9 13.42 -14.47 12.52
CA LEU A 9 12.84 -13.31 13.21
C LEU A 9 11.45 -13.08 12.61
N SER A 10 10.40 -13.53 13.29
CA SER A 10 9.01 -13.25 12.91
C SER A 10 8.71 -11.76 13.10
N ALA A 11 8.15 -11.12 12.07
CA ALA A 11 7.54 -9.80 12.18
C ALA A 11 6.40 -9.84 13.22
N MET A 12 6.49 -9.00 14.26
CA MET A 12 5.45 -8.92 15.29
C MET A 12 4.49 -7.78 14.96
N VAL A 13 3.28 -8.12 14.52
CA VAL A 13 2.18 -7.15 14.37
C VAL A 13 1.48 -7.00 15.72
N PHE A 14 1.51 -5.79 16.30
CA PHE A 14 0.81 -5.48 17.56
C PHE A 14 -0.55 -4.83 17.28
N SER A 15 -1.64 -5.56 17.53
CA SER A 15 -3.00 -5.04 17.46
C SER A 15 -3.47 -4.52 18.83
N ALA A 16 -3.63 -3.21 18.98
CA ALA A 16 -4.22 -2.61 20.19
C ALA A 16 -5.74 -2.41 20.01
N GLN A 17 -6.55 -3.07 20.84
CA GLN A 17 -8.00 -2.86 20.89
C GLN A 17 -8.35 -1.71 21.86
N ALA A 18 -8.68 -0.54 21.32
CA ALA A 18 -9.23 0.56 22.11
C ALA A 18 -10.77 0.43 22.17
N GLY A 19 -11.30 -0.03 23.31
CA GLY A 19 -12.74 -0.11 23.53
C GLY A 19 -13.31 1.17 24.14
N ASN A 20 -14.25 1.83 23.44
CA ASN A 20 -15.49 2.39 24.02
C ASN A 20 -16.46 2.91 22.91
N GLN A 21 -17.68 2.37 22.84
CA GLN A 21 -18.87 2.92 22.14
C GLN A 21 -18.75 3.36 20.66
N GLY A 22 -17.86 2.74 19.90
CA GLY A 22 -17.79 2.81 18.43
C GLY A 22 -17.66 1.40 17.89
N GLY A 23 -18.10 1.13 16.65
CA GLY A 23 -17.95 -0.19 16.04
C GLY A 23 -16.50 -0.72 16.13
N LYS A 24 -16.33 -2.04 16.01
CA LYS A 24 -15.00 -2.70 16.01
C LYS A 24 -14.02 -1.89 15.15
N ARG A 25 -12.82 -1.66 15.70
CA ARG A 25 -11.73 -0.94 15.04
C ARG A 25 -10.43 -1.64 15.40
N THR A 26 -9.55 -1.84 14.43
CA THR A 26 -8.22 -2.43 14.62
C THR A 26 -7.14 -1.45 14.16
N TYR A 27 -5.95 -1.60 14.72
CA TYR A 27 -4.79 -0.79 14.42
C TYR A 27 -3.63 -1.73 14.09
N GLN A 28 -2.93 -1.47 13.00
CA GLN A 28 -1.77 -2.21 12.54
C GLN A 28 -0.62 -1.23 12.24
N THR A 29 0.59 -1.74 12.33
CA THR A 29 1.82 -1.06 11.89
C THR A 29 2.60 -2.04 11.03
N ALA A 30 3.19 -1.53 9.96
CA ALA A 30 4.06 -2.29 9.06
C ALA A 30 5.30 -1.46 8.76
N ASP A 31 6.45 -2.11 8.76
CA ASP A 31 7.70 -1.50 8.32
C ASP A 31 7.69 -1.31 6.81
N LEU A 32 8.39 -0.29 6.33
CA LEU A 32 8.62 -0.11 4.90
C LEU A 32 9.78 -0.99 4.44
N GLN A 33 9.62 -1.58 3.27
CA GLN A 33 10.64 -2.42 2.62
C GLN A 33 10.93 -1.89 1.22
N ASP A 34 12.17 -2.06 0.78
CA ASP A 34 12.59 -1.81 -0.60
C ASP A 34 11.90 -2.80 -1.54
N PHE A 35 11.29 -2.31 -2.60
CA PHE A 35 10.48 -3.14 -3.50
C PHE A 35 11.29 -4.19 -4.27
N ALA A 36 12.56 -3.93 -4.58
CA ALA A 36 13.38 -4.83 -5.38
C ALA A 36 14.12 -5.88 -4.54
N THR A 37 14.39 -5.56 -3.27
CA THR A 37 15.31 -6.35 -2.42
C THR A 37 14.69 -6.85 -1.12
N ASP A 38 13.46 -6.44 -0.79
CA ASP A 38 12.76 -6.69 0.48
C ASP A 38 13.54 -6.20 1.72
N ALA A 39 14.56 -5.36 1.52
CA ALA A 39 15.34 -4.81 2.61
C ALA A 39 14.52 -3.76 3.37
N PHE A 40 14.46 -3.85 4.70
CA PHE A 40 13.81 -2.84 5.52
C PHE A 40 14.41 -1.45 5.30
N ARG A 41 13.54 -0.45 5.21
CA ARG A 41 13.86 0.98 5.06
C ARG A 41 13.49 1.74 6.31
N ALA A 42 14.11 2.91 6.49
CA ALA A 42 13.69 3.80 7.57
C ALA A 42 12.27 4.30 7.28
N GLY A 43 11.41 4.23 8.30
CA GLY A 43 10.00 4.61 8.18
C GLY A 43 9.04 3.47 8.47
N ALA A 44 7.75 3.77 8.45
CA ALA A 44 6.68 2.81 8.73
C ALA A 44 5.36 3.33 8.18
N ALA A 45 4.42 2.41 7.97
CA ALA A 45 3.02 2.72 7.73
C ALA A 45 2.17 2.24 8.91
N THR A 46 1.09 2.97 9.16
CA THR A 46 0.07 2.61 10.15
C THR A 46 -1.25 2.51 9.43
N LEU A 47 -2.03 1.49 9.74
CA LEU A 47 -3.32 1.25 9.13
C LEU A 47 -4.35 1.03 10.22
N VAL A 48 -5.44 1.76 10.12
CA VAL A 48 -6.59 1.60 10.98
C VAL A 48 -7.75 1.06 10.17
N ARG A 49 -8.38 -0.03 10.62
CA ARG A 49 -9.51 -0.65 9.91
C ARG A 49 -10.80 -0.56 10.70
N THR A 50 -11.89 -0.43 9.95
CA THR A 50 -13.24 -0.81 10.37
C THR A 50 -13.80 -1.79 9.34
N ARG A 51 -15.06 -2.22 9.53
CA ARG A 51 -15.75 -3.11 8.59
C ARG A 51 -15.78 -2.58 7.14
N ASN A 52 -15.82 -1.27 6.92
CA ASN A 52 -16.08 -0.67 5.60
C ASN A 52 -15.05 0.39 5.19
N GLU A 53 -13.98 0.58 5.96
CA GLU A 53 -13.05 1.68 5.71
C GLU A 53 -11.70 1.40 6.36
N VAL A 54 -10.63 1.84 5.69
CA VAL A 54 -9.27 1.88 6.23
C VAL A 54 -8.70 3.30 6.14
N TRP A 55 -7.91 3.68 7.14
CA TRP A 55 -7.15 4.93 7.16
C TRP A 55 -5.68 4.60 7.33
N VAL A 56 -4.83 5.21 6.51
CA VAL A 56 -3.40 4.97 6.50
C VAL A 56 -2.65 6.26 6.76
N ASN A 57 -1.56 6.15 7.51
CA ASN A 57 -0.48 7.13 7.49
C ASN A 57 0.82 6.40 7.14
N ILE A 58 1.56 6.91 6.17
CA ILE A 58 2.90 6.45 5.82
C ILE A 58 3.91 7.55 6.16
N SER A 59 5.01 7.15 6.80
CA SER A 59 6.21 7.95 6.98
C SER A 59 7.33 7.22 6.26
N SER A 60 7.79 7.76 5.14
CA SER A 60 8.83 7.17 4.30
C SER A 60 10.11 8.00 4.35
N ALA A 61 11.24 7.33 4.18
CA ALA A 61 12.58 7.92 4.10
C ALA A 61 13.41 7.16 3.06
N ASP A 62 14.66 7.59 2.85
CA ASP A 62 15.56 7.04 1.84
C ASP A 62 14.98 7.13 0.41
N LEU A 63 14.16 8.15 0.14
CA LEU A 63 13.66 8.50 -1.19
C LEU A 63 14.55 9.57 -1.83
N ASP A 64 14.36 9.82 -3.12
CA ASP A 64 15.04 10.92 -3.80
C ASP A 64 14.50 12.27 -3.28
N PRO A 65 15.37 13.22 -2.89
CA PRO A 65 14.95 14.55 -2.46
C PRO A 65 14.33 15.37 -3.60
N ASP A 66 13.30 16.19 -3.27
CA ASP A 66 12.62 17.07 -4.24
C ASP A 66 12.09 16.33 -5.48
N SER A 67 11.48 15.16 -5.24
CA SER A 67 10.96 14.26 -6.26
C SER A 67 9.48 13.94 -6.03
N ALA A 68 8.78 13.63 -7.11
CA ALA A 68 7.36 13.28 -7.07
C ALA A 68 7.17 11.78 -6.88
N TYR A 69 6.18 11.42 -6.06
CA TYR A 69 5.81 10.03 -5.80
C TYR A 69 4.30 9.86 -5.79
N THR A 70 3.88 8.62 -6.06
CA THR A 70 2.51 8.14 -5.84
C THR A 70 2.50 6.99 -4.85
N VAL A 71 1.35 6.78 -4.22
CA VAL A 71 1.04 5.61 -3.40
C VAL A 71 -0.14 4.89 -4.05
N TRP A 72 -0.02 3.57 -4.15
CA TRP A 72 -1.03 2.69 -4.74
C TRP A 72 -1.57 1.74 -3.70
N TRP A 73 -2.89 1.56 -3.73
CA TRP A 73 -3.54 0.44 -3.08
C TRP A 73 -3.34 -0.81 -3.93
N VAL A 74 -2.93 -1.89 -3.28
CA VAL A 74 -3.13 -3.24 -3.78
C VAL A 74 -3.99 -3.94 -2.74
N VAL A 75 -5.24 -4.21 -3.07
CA VAL A 75 -6.21 -4.84 -2.16
C VAL A 75 -6.47 -6.24 -2.66
N PHE A 76 -6.26 -7.24 -1.82
CA PHE A 76 -6.68 -8.62 -2.08
C PHE A 76 -7.92 -8.88 -1.22
N ASN A 77 -9.10 -8.90 -1.84
CA ASN A 77 -10.35 -9.03 -1.10
C ASN A 77 -10.59 -10.45 -0.58
N ASN A 78 -9.96 -11.46 -1.16
CA ASN A 78 -10.06 -12.84 -0.72
C ASN A 78 -8.67 -13.47 -0.55
N PRO A 79 -7.91 -13.08 0.49
CA PRO A 79 -6.52 -13.48 0.64
C PRO A 79 -6.34 -14.97 0.95
N ASP A 80 -7.38 -15.69 1.36
CA ASP A 80 -7.34 -17.14 1.57
C ASP A 80 -7.12 -17.93 0.26
N GLU A 81 -7.37 -17.30 -0.90
CA GLU A 81 -7.13 -17.89 -2.22
C GLU A 81 -5.76 -17.51 -2.81
N CYS A 82 -4.95 -16.72 -2.09
CA CYS A 82 -3.58 -16.39 -2.52
C CYS A 82 -2.68 -17.63 -2.50
N PHE A 83 -1.68 -17.67 -3.39
CA PHE A 83 -0.65 -18.69 -3.37
C PHE A 83 0.41 -18.39 -2.29
N GLY A 84 0.09 -18.72 -1.04
CA GLY A 84 0.94 -18.37 0.11
C GLY A 84 0.60 -16.98 0.62
N ASP A 85 1.61 -16.14 0.85
CA ASP A 85 1.38 -14.73 1.15
C ASP A 85 0.97 -14.01 -0.15
N CYS A 86 -0.06 -13.15 -0.08
CA CYS A 86 -0.56 -12.49 -1.28
C CYS A 86 0.54 -11.69 -2.00
N GLY A 87 0.58 -11.76 -3.32
CA GLY A 87 1.67 -11.18 -4.09
C GLY A 87 1.32 -10.81 -5.53
N LEU A 88 2.36 -10.47 -6.30
CA LEU A 88 2.21 -10.09 -7.72
C LEU A 88 1.66 -11.24 -8.58
N ASP A 89 1.93 -12.48 -8.21
CA ASP A 89 1.43 -13.69 -8.86
C ASP A 89 -0.07 -13.93 -8.66
N ASP A 90 -0.67 -13.32 -7.64
CA ASP A 90 -2.10 -13.43 -7.33
C ASP A 90 -2.97 -12.41 -8.06
N LEU A 91 -2.39 -11.30 -8.54
CA LEU A 91 -3.14 -10.18 -9.13
C LEU A 91 -4.06 -10.61 -10.29
N GLY A 92 -3.63 -11.58 -11.10
CA GLY A 92 -4.42 -12.06 -12.23
C GLY A 92 -5.57 -13.00 -11.87
N SER A 93 -5.71 -13.39 -10.60
CA SER A 93 -6.68 -14.39 -10.16
C SER A 93 -8.02 -13.76 -9.77
N PRO A 94 -9.14 -14.06 -10.47
CA PRO A 94 -10.46 -13.61 -10.06
C PRO A 94 -10.91 -14.21 -8.72
N ALA A 95 -10.29 -15.29 -8.26
CA ALA A 95 -10.61 -15.92 -6.98
C ALA A 95 -10.07 -15.12 -5.79
N VAL A 96 -8.93 -14.45 -5.98
CA VAL A 96 -8.30 -13.59 -4.97
C VAL A 96 -8.98 -12.22 -4.91
N ASP A 97 -9.59 -11.81 -6.02
CA ASP A 97 -10.35 -10.55 -6.12
C ASP A 97 -9.46 -9.33 -5.79
N ALA A 98 -8.37 -9.23 -6.56
CA ALA A 98 -7.38 -8.18 -6.43
C ALA A 98 -7.80 -6.87 -7.12
N GLY A 99 -7.54 -5.75 -6.46
CA GLY A 99 -7.72 -4.40 -6.99
C GLY A 99 -6.44 -3.57 -6.87
N VAL A 100 -6.01 -2.90 -7.94
CA VAL A 100 -4.85 -1.99 -7.94
C VAL A 100 -5.26 -0.61 -8.43
N PHE A 101 -5.19 0.40 -7.55
CA PHE A 101 -5.67 1.75 -7.85
C PHE A 101 -4.99 2.83 -7.01
N TYR A 102 -5.10 4.07 -7.49
CA TYR A 102 -4.45 5.23 -6.89
C TYR A 102 -4.92 5.49 -5.46
N ALA A 103 -3.98 5.75 -4.54
CA ALA A 103 -4.27 6.08 -3.16
C ALA A 103 -3.99 7.57 -2.86
N ALA A 104 -2.77 8.01 -3.16
CA ALA A 104 -2.28 9.35 -2.85
C ALA A 104 -1.06 9.70 -3.71
N GLY A 105 -0.64 10.95 -3.65
CA GLY A 105 0.60 11.41 -4.24
C GLY A 105 1.21 12.51 -3.39
N PHE A 106 2.53 12.59 -3.43
CA PHE A 106 3.30 13.52 -2.59
C PHE A 106 4.60 13.93 -3.28
N VAL A 107 5.21 14.98 -2.74
CA VAL A 107 6.56 15.41 -3.07
C VAL A 107 7.41 15.23 -1.82
N THR A 108 8.62 14.73 -1.99
CA THR A 108 9.56 14.53 -0.88
C THR A 108 10.18 15.85 -0.41
N ASP A 109 10.51 15.89 0.87
CA ASP A 109 11.32 16.97 1.44
C ASP A 109 12.77 16.89 0.94
N LEU A 110 13.56 17.93 1.21
CA LEU A 110 14.96 18.04 0.78
C LEU A 110 15.90 16.98 1.39
N ASP A 111 15.44 16.24 2.39
CA ASP A 111 16.16 15.13 3.01
C ASP A 111 15.71 13.75 2.50
N GLY A 112 14.83 13.69 1.49
CA GLY A 112 14.33 12.43 0.95
C GLY A 112 13.30 11.75 1.85
N THR A 113 12.62 12.51 2.71
CA THR A 113 11.53 12.01 3.55
C THR A 113 10.17 12.49 3.06
N ALA A 114 9.11 11.75 3.42
CA ALA A 114 7.74 12.16 3.15
C ALA A 114 6.75 11.57 4.15
N ASN A 115 5.64 12.29 4.36
CA ASN A 115 4.49 11.80 5.10
C ASN A 115 3.24 11.93 4.23
N ALA A 116 2.44 10.87 4.15
CA ALA A 116 1.15 10.90 3.46
C ALA A 116 0.06 10.24 4.31
N SER A 117 -1.13 10.81 4.23
CA SER A 117 -2.33 10.30 4.91
C SER A 117 -3.45 10.18 3.91
N PHE A 118 -4.06 9.00 3.85
CA PHE A 118 -5.12 8.69 2.90
C PHE A 118 -6.04 7.62 3.48
N HIS A 119 -7.20 7.45 2.86
CA HIS A 119 -8.20 6.51 3.34
C HIS A 119 -8.91 5.87 2.16
N LEU A 120 -9.44 4.68 2.40
CA LEU A 120 -10.18 3.91 1.43
C LEU A 120 -11.47 3.44 2.07
N LYS A 121 -12.59 3.84 1.47
CA LYS A 121 -13.91 3.35 1.81
C LYS A 121 -14.27 2.19 0.89
N ALA A 122 -14.97 1.20 1.42
CA ALA A 122 -15.44 0.08 0.64
C ALA A 122 -16.41 0.50 -0.48
N GLY A 123 -16.33 -0.20 -1.61
CA GLY A 123 -16.97 0.13 -2.88
C GLY A 123 -15.98 0.67 -3.91
N PRO A 124 -16.47 1.39 -4.92
CA PRO A 124 -15.62 1.91 -5.99
C PRO A 124 -14.67 2.99 -5.49
N PRO A 125 -13.43 3.04 -6.01
CA PRO A 125 -12.54 4.18 -5.81
C PRO A 125 -13.19 5.50 -6.26
N PRO A 126 -12.70 6.67 -5.79
CA PRO A 126 -13.20 7.97 -6.23
C PRO A 126 -13.20 8.12 -7.76
N GLU A 127 -14.22 8.78 -8.30
CA GLU A 127 -14.30 9.06 -9.73
C GLU A 127 -13.04 9.81 -10.21
N GLY A 128 -12.43 9.31 -11.29
CA GLY A 128 -11.19 9.87 -11.86
C GLY A 128 -9.91 9.38 -11.19
N ALA A 129 -9.97 8.55 -10.14
CA ALA A 129 -8.81 7.82 -9.66
C ALA A 129 -8.37 6.80 -10.73
N ASP A 130 -7.06 6.68 -10.92
CA ASP A 130 -6.48 5.71 -11.84
C ASP A 130 -6.64 4.29 -11.27
N PHE A 131 -7.16 3.36 -12.08
CA PHE A 131 -7.52 2.00 -11.69
C PHE A 131 -6.90 1.04 -12.70
N LEU A 132 -5.81 0.40 -12.29
CA LEU A 132 -4.96 -0.40 -13.17
C LEU A 132 -5.46 -1.83 -13.33
N LEU A 133 -6.09 -2.36 -12.29
CA LEU A 133 -6.56 -3.73 -12.26
C LEU A 133 -7.79 -3.86 -11.38
N ASP A 134 -8.86 -4.40 -11.95
CA ASP A 134 -10.06 -4.87 -11.25
C ASP A 134 -10.25 -6.34 -11.65
N ALA A 135 -9.76 -7.26 -10.83
CA ALA A 135 -9.72 -8.68 -11.17
C ALA A 135 -11.12 -9.32 -11.27
N ARG A 136 -12.10 -8.81 -10.50
CA ARG A 136 -13.49 -9.29 -10.52
C ARG A 136 -14.36 -8.59 -11.55
N GLY A 137 -13.99 -7.38 -11.97
CA GLY A 137 -14.66 -6.61 -13.02
C GLY A 137 -15.94 -5.91 -12.56
N ASP A 138 -16.08 -5.62 -11.27
CA ASP A 138 -17.26 -4.95 -10.71
C ASP A 138 -17.03 -3.49 -10.31
N GLY A 139 -15.80 -3.02 -10.43
CA GLY A 139 -15.36 -1.66 -10.13
C GLY A 139 -15.16 -1.35 -8.66
N ASP A 140 -15.29 -2.32 -7.75
CA ASP A 140 -15.03 -2.12 -6.33
C ASP A 140 -13.52 -2.25 -6.03
N GLY A 141 -12.98 -1.37 -5.18
CA GLY A 141 -11.58 -1.47 -4.73
C GLY A 141 -11.45 -2.35 -3.48
N LEU A 142 -12.21 -2.01 -2.45
CA LEU A 142 -12.38 -2.80 -1.23
C LEU A 142 -13.84 -3.26 -1.13
N ASP A 143 -14.05 -4.56 -0.97
CA ASP A 143 -15.38 -5.13 -0.86
C ASP A 143 -16.15 -4.60 0.35
N ARG A 144 -17.45 -4.36 0.18
CA ARG A 144 -18.33 -3.92 1.27
C ARG A 144 -18.36 -4.95 2.38
N GLY A 145 -18.02 -4.52 3.59
CA GLY A 145 -17.97 -5.40 4.75
C GLY A 145 -16.62 -6.08 4.98
N ASN A 146 -15.67 -5.92 4.05
CA ASN A 146 -14.42 -6.66 4.01
C ASN A 146 -13.20 -5.89 4.54
N GLY A 147 -13.40 -4.74 5.19
CA GLY A 147 -12.29 -3.94 5.71
C GLY A 147 -11.43 -4.64 6.78
N PHE A 148 -11.88 -5.78 7.33
CA PHE A 148 -11.06 -6.64 8.19
C PHE A 148 -10.48 -7.87 7.46
N GLY A 149 -11.19 -8.40 6.46
CA GLY A 149 -10.82 -9.63 5.76
C GLY A 149 -9.87 -9.43 4.58
N ALA A 150 -9.73 -8.20 4.07
CA ALA A 150 -8.80 -7.92 2.98
C ALA A 150 -7.34 -7.90 3.47
N ASP A 151 -6.42 -8.41 2.65
CA ASP A 151 -4.99 -8.08 2.72
C ASP A 151 -4.73 -6.81 1.88
N ILE A 152 -3.95 -5.88 2.42
CA ILE A 152 -3.72 -4.57 1.80
C ILE A 152 -2.23 -4.29 1.73
N HIS A 153 -1.71 -4.12 0.52
CA HIS A 153 -0.38 -3.59 0.31
C HIS A 153 -0.44 -2.12 -0.11
N LEU A 154 0.58 -1.38 0.31
CA LEU A 154 0.85 -0.02 -0.12
C LEU A 154 2.11 -0.04 -0.96
N ILE A 155 2.05 0.49 -2.18
CA ILE A 155 3.23 0.60 -3.04
C ILE A 155 3.56 2.08 -3.25
N VAL A 156 4.79 2.49 -2.91
CA VAL A 156 5.33 3.83 -3.16
C VAL A 156 6.12 3.80 -4.45
N ARG A 157 5.73 4.64 -5.40
CA ARG A 157 6.25 4.67 -6.77
C ARG A 157 6.87 6.03 -7.10
N THR A 158 8.08 6.04 -7.65
CA THR A 158 8.76 7.28 -8.07
C THR A 158 8.21 7.80 -9.39
N HIS A 159 8.18 9.12 -9.52
CA HIS A 159 7.97 9.88 -10.75
C HIS A 159 9.14 10.82 -11.04
N GLU A 160 10.31 10.50 -10.47
CA GLU A 160 11.55 11.26 -10.57
C GLU A 160 11.42 12.71 -10.09
N GLY A 161 12.42 13.52 -10.40
CA GLY A 161 12.45 14.94 -10.07
C GLY A 161 11.25 15.71 -10.65
N LEU A 162 10.89 16.80 -9.99
CA LEU A 162 9.73 17.61 -10.37
C LEU A 162 9.87 18.22 -11.77
N ILE A 163 8.85 18.03 -12.60
CA ILE A 163 8.77 18.63 -13.93
C ILE A 163 7.89 19.90 -13.84
N PRO A 164 8.44 21.10 -14.12
CA PRO A 164 7.67 22.34 -14.07
C PRO A 164 6.39 22.29 -14.91
N GLY A 165 5.26 22.57 -14.27
CA GLY A 165 3.93 22.54 -14.89
C GLY A 165 3.29 21.16 -15.04
N ARG A 166 3.96 20.08 -14.61
CA ARG A 166 3.46 18.70 -14.72
C ARG A 166 3.41 17.94 -13.39
N VAL A 167 3.75 18.56 -12.27
CA VAL A 167 3.73 17.91 -10.94
C VAL A 167 2.37 17.28 -10.61
N ALA A 168 1.25 17.93 -10.96
CA ALA A 168 -0.08 17.36 -10.74
C ALA A 168 -0.32 16.05 -11.53
N GLU A 169 0.30 15.92 -12.70
CA GLU A 169 0.29 14.68 -13.49
C GLU A 169 1.15 13.62 -12.79
N GLN A 170 2.38 13.98 -12.37
CA GLN A 170 3.33 13.11 -11.66
C GLN A 170 2.71 12.49 -10.41
N ILE A 171 2.09 13.30 -9.55
CA ILE A 171 1.53 12.81 -8.28
C ILE A 171 0.10 12.26 -8.41
N GLY A 172 -0.46 12.14 -9.62
CA GLY A 172 -1.88 11.86 -9.82
C GLY A 172 -2.23 10.64 -10.66
N SER A 173 -1.25 9.96 -11.27
CA SER A 173 -1.50 8.84 -12.19
C SER A 173 -0.30 7.90 -12.29
N PHE A 174 -0.49 6.65 -12.72
CA PHE A 174 0.55 5.62 -12.69
C PHE A 174 1.79 5.91 -13.54
N ALA A 175 1.56 6.52 -14.69
CA ALA A 175 2.59 6.89 -15.65
C ALA A 175 2.74 8.41 -15.81
N GLY A 176 2.23 9.17 -14.84
CA GLY A 176 2.15 10.61 -14.90
C GLY A 176 3.51 11.27 -15.12
N ALA A 177 3.66 11.96 -16.25
CA ALA A 177 4.89 12.57 -16.69
C ALA A 177 6.16 11.70 -16.61
N CYS A 178 5.98 10.38 -16.69
CA CYS A 178 7.05 9.41 -16.70
C CYS A 178 7.66 9.26 -18.09
N ASP A 179 8.98 9.30 -18.16
CA ASP A 179 9.69 8.70 -19.29
C ASP A 179 9.59 7.16 -19.23
N VAL A 180 9.82 6.49 -20.34
CA VAL A 180 9.77 5.02 -20.43
C VAL A 180 10.74 4.41 -19.41
N ASN A 181 10.22 3.57 -18.51
CA ASN A 181 10.94 2.91 -17.42
C ASN A 181 11.53 3.83 -16.34
N ALA A 182 11.20 5.13 -16.31
CA ALA A 182 11.69 6.01 -15.25
C ALA A 182 10.88 5.85 -13.94
N CYS A 183 9.60 5.50 -14.07
CA CYS A 183 8.74 5.32 -12.91
C CYS A 183 8.82 3.87 -12.43
N GLU A 184 9.25 3.71 -11.19
CA GLU A 184 9.54 2.43 -10.57
C GLU A 184 8.95 2.37 -9.17
N ASP A 185 8.54 1.18 -8.76
CA ASP A 185 8.08 0.93 -7.41
C ASP A 185 9.33 0.87 -6.52
N GLN A 186 9.38 1.70 -5.48
CA GLN A 186 10.56 1.91 -4.65
C GLN A 186 10.41 1.27 -3.28
N GLN A 187 9.23 1.40 -2.67
CA GLN A 187 8.97 0.87 -1.34
C GLN A 187 7.58 0.26 -1.25
N PHE A 188 7.39 -0.65 -0.31
CA PHE A 188 6.08 -1.16 0.04
C PHE A 188 5.90 -1.43 1.53
N ALA A 189 4.64 -1.55 1.94
CA ALA A 189 4.23 -2.07 3.23
C ALA A 189 3.03 -3.02 3.06
N ILE A 190 2.97 -4.06 3.88
CA ILE A 190 1.93 -5.09 3.84
C ILE A 190 1.12 -5.07 5.13
N PHE A 191 -0.21 -5.11 5.00
CA PHE A 191 -1.17 -5.19 6.10
C PHE A 191 -2.06 -6.42 5.91
N PRO A 192 -1.71 -7.54 6.56
CA PRO A 192 -2.50 -8.76 6.47
C PRO A 192 -3.92 -8.57 7.00
N ALA A 193 -4.82 -9.44 6.53
CA ALA A 193 -6.16 -9.57 7.08
C ALA A 193 -6.14 -9.82 8.60
N VAL A 194 -7.21 -9.39 9.27
CA VAL A 194 -7.36 -9.52 10.73
C VAL A 194 -8.75 -10.02 11.09
N ASP A 195 -8.82 -10.92 12.07
CA ASP A 195 -10.07 -11.46 12.60
C ASP A 195 -10.95 -10.41 13.28
#